data_AF-A0A1I5J969-F1
#
_entry.id   AF-A0A1I5J969-F1
#
_cell.length_a   1.000
_cell.length_b   1.000
_cell.length_c   1.000
_cell.angle_alpha   90.00
_cell.angle_beta   90.00
_cell.angle_gamma   90.00
#
_symmetry.space_group_name_H-M   'P 1'
#
loop_
_entity.id
_entity.type
_entity.pdbx_description
1 polymer ?
#
loop_
_entity_poly.entity_id
_entity_poly.type
_entity_poly.pdbx_seq_one_letter_code
_entity_poly.pdbx_strand_id
1 'polypeptide(L)'
;GYQMKAYIHTLQEHRIYQSMSRKGNCHDNSVMENFFGIMKQEMYYGEVYYSYDELKDAIDKYIEYYNKKRIKEKLGWMSPVEYRLSLLAA
;
A
#
# COMPACT_ATOMS: atom_id res chain seq x y z
N GLY A 1 -8.23 10.39 -13.54
CA GLY A 1 -7.22 9.33 -13.68
C GLY A 1 -5.82 9.89 -13.54
N TYR A 2 -4.81 9.03 -13.35
CA TYR A 2 -3.42 9.44 -13.07
C TYR A 2 -2.76 10.28 -14.19
N GLN A 3 -3.33 10.33 -15.40
CA GLN A 3 -2.84 11.14 -16.53
C GLN A 3 -3.51 12.52 -16.65
N MET A 4 -4.43 12.88 -15.75
CA MET A 4 -5.09 14.19 -15.81
C MET A 4 -4.10 15.32 -15.52
N LYS A 5 -4.18 16.41 -16.28
CA LYS A 5 -3.30 17.58 -16.13
C LYS A 5 -3.26 18.12 -14.70
N ALA A 6 -4.41 18.20 -14.04
CA ALA A 6 -4.50 18.65 -12.64
C ALA A 6 -3.66 17.77 -11.71
N TYR A 7 -3.73 16.44 -11.87
CA TYR A 7 -2.96 15.50 -11.07
C TYR A 7 -1.45 15.63 -11.34
N ILE A 8 -1.05 15.72 -12.61
CA ILE A 8 0.35 15.91 -13.01
C ILE A 8 0.91 17.22 -12.43
N HIS A 9 0.12 18.29 -12.46
CA HIS A 9 0.51 19.58 -11.90
C HIS A 9 0.77 19.49 -10.39
N THR A 10 -0.16 18.90 -9.64
CA THR A 10 0.03 18.66 -8.19
C THR A 10 1.30 17.85 -7.91
N LEU A 11 1.58 16.79 -8.67
CA LEU A 11 2.82 16.03 -8.50
C LEU A 11 4.07 16.90 -8.73
N GLN A 12 4.06 17.75 -9.76
CA GLN A 12 5.17 18.66 -10.04
C GLN A 12 5.39 19.69 -8.92
N GLU A 13 4.31 20.26 -8.37
CA GLU A 13 4.37 21.20 -7.23
C GLU A 13 5.04 20.55 -6.02
N HIS A 14 4.76 19.26 -5.79
CA HIS A 14 5.35 18.47 -4.71
C HIS A 14 6.69 17.80 -5.07
N ARG A 15 7.27 18.11 -6.25
CA ARG A 15 8.53 17.51 -6.76
C ARG A 15 8.49 15.99 -6.85
N ILE A 16 7.31 15.42 -7.08
CA ILE A 16 7.10 13.99 -7.29
C ILE A 16 7.18 13.70 -8.78
N TYR A 17 8.12 12.84 -9.18
CA TYR A 17 8.25 12.40 -10.57
C TYR A 17 7.30 11.23 -10.84
N GLN A 18 6.38 11.41 -11.78
CA GLN A 18 5.48 10.34 -12.20
C GLN A 18 6.18 9.38 -13.18
N SER A 19 6.23 8.10 -12.83
CA SER A 19 6.65 7.03 -13.74
C SER A 19 5.45 6.15 -14.05
N MET A 20 5.07 6.06 -15.34
CA MET A 20 3.98 5.21 -15.81
C MET A 20 4.55 4.11 -16.71
N SER A 21 4.38 2.85 -16.33
CA SER A 21 4.81 1.71 -17.14
C SER A 21 4.07 1.70 -18.48
N ARG A 22 4.73 1.17 -19.53
CA ARG A 22 4.07 0.93 -20.81
C ARG A 22 2.89 -0.03 -20.62
N LYS A 23 1.83 0.15 -21.40
CA LYS A 23 0.71 -0.78 -21.44
C LYS A 23 1.22 -2.20 -21.67
N GLY A 24 0.81 -3.14 -20.81
CA GLY A 24 1.24 -4.54 -20.85
C GLY A 24 2.44 -4.89 -19.96
N ASN A 25 3.03 -3.92 -19.25
CA ASN A 25 4.06 -4.20 -18.23
C ASN A 25 3.44 -4.17 -16.81
N CYS A 26 3.10 -5.34 -16.27
CA CYS A 26 2.49 -5.48 -14.95
C CYS A 26 3.50 -5.64 -13.80
N HIS A 27 4.79 -5.84 -14.09
CA HIS A 27 5.80 -6.14 -13.06
C HIS A 27 5.89 -5.03 -12.01
N ASP A 28 5.84 -3.77 -12.46
CA ASP A 28 5.88 -2.60 -11.57
C ASP A 28 4.63 -2.52 -10.66
N ASN A 29 3.48 -2.99 -11.15
CA ASN A 29 2.22 -2.98 -10.39
C ASN A 29 2.06 -4.21 -9.48
N SER A 30 2.75 -5.31 -9.78
CA SER A 30 2.58 -6.62 -9.13
C SER A 30 2.71 -6.57 -7.61
N VAL A 31 3.59 -5.72 -7.08
CA VAL A 31 3.80 -5.55 -5.63
C VAL A 31 2.55 -4.97 -4.96
N MET A 32 1.94 -3.95 -5.58
CA MET A 32 0.72 -3.33 -5.06
C MET A 32 -0.50 -4.23 -5.28
N GLU A 33 -0.59 -4.94 -6.41
CA GLU A 33 -1.64 -5.94 -6.63
C GLU A 33 -1.61 -7.03 -5.56
N ASN A 34 -0.44 -7.55 -5.25
CA ASN A 34 -0.25 -8.52 -4.17
C ASN A 34 -0.69 -7.95 -2.81
N PHE A 35 -0.29 -6.72 -2.49
CA PHE A 35 -0.73 -6.06 -1.26
C PHE A 35 -2.26 -5.97 -1.17
N PHE A 36 -2.93 -5.52 -2.23
CA PHE A 36 -4.39 -5.42 -2.24
C PHE A 36 -5.08 -6.79 -2.19
N GLY A 37 -4.51 -7.82 -2.83
CA GLY A 37 -5.01 -9.18 -2.75
C GLY A 37 -5.00 -9.70 -1.31
N ILE A 38 -3.86 -9.56 -0.62
CA ILE A 38 -3.72 -9.96 0.78
C ILE A 38 -4.66 -9.15 1.68
N MET A 39 -4.71 -7.82 1.51
CA MET A 39 -5.59 -6.95 2.29
C MET A 39 -7.05 -7.40 2.18
N LYS A 40 -7.55 -7.61 0.96
CA LYS A 40 -8.93 -8.04 0.77
C LYS A 40 -9.18 -9.42 1.37
N GLN A 41 -8.22 -10.34 1.25
CA GLN A 41 -8.33 -11.67 1.83
C GLN A 41 -8.40 -11.65 3.35
N GLU A 42 -7.62 -10.80 4.00
CA GLU A 42 -7.48 -10.80 5.45
C GLU A 42 -8.53 -9.95 6.18
N MET A 43 -9.08 -8.90 5.55
CA MET A 43 -10.02 -7.99 6.23
C MET A 43 -11.34 -7.74 5.50
N TYR A 44 -11.43 -8.01 4.18
CA TYR A 44 -12.62 -7.63 3.41
C TYR A 44 -13.54 -8.81 3.12
N TYR A 45 -13.01 -9.93 2.65
CA TYR A 45 -13.82 -11.08 2.26
C TYR A 45 -14.35 -11.80 3.50
N GLY A 46 -15.68 -12.00 3.54
CA GLY A 46 -16.37 -12.64 4.67
C GLY A 46 -16.98 -11.64 5.64
N GLU A 47 -16.66 -10.35 5.53
CA GLU A 47 -17.17 -9.28 6.37
C GLU A 47 -18.24 -8.45 5.64
N VAL A 48 -19.21 -7.92 6.39
CA VAL A 48 -20.23 -7.00 5.88
C VAL A 48 -20.04 -5.65 6.54
N TYR A 49 -19.77 -4.63 5.72
CA TYR A 49 -19.64 -3.25 6.14
C TYR A 49 -20.92 -2.49 5.80
N TYR A 50 -21.56 -1.88 6.80
CA TYR A 50 -22.84 -1.19 6.66
C TYR A 50 -22.68 0.30 6.34
N SER A 51 -21.46 0.83 6.44
CA SER A 51 -21.18 2.22 6.10
C SER A 51 -19.78 2.40 5.50
N TYR A 52 -19.62 3.52 4.79
CA TYR A 52 -18.31 3.96 4.32
C TYR A 52 -17.32 4.13 5.48
N ASP A 53 -17.76 4.73 6.58
CA ASP A 53 -16.90 5.02 7.73
C ASP A 53 -16.40 3.74 8.41
N GLU A 54 -17.25 2.71 8.48
CA GLU A 54 -16.87 1.40 9.02
C GLU A 54 -15.80 0.72 8.15
N LEU A 55 -15.99 0.69 6.82
CA LEU A 55 -15.00 0.15 5.89
C LEU A 55 -13.70 0.96 5.95
N LYS A 56 -13.79 2.29 6.05
CA LYS A 56 -12.63 3.18 6.16
C LYS A 56 -11.83 2.86 7.43
N ASP A 57 -12.50 2.73 8.57
CA ASP A 57 -11.86 2.41 9.85
C ASP A 57 -11.19 1.03 9.81
N ALA A 58 -11.83 0.03 9.18
CA ALA A 58 -11.23 -1.28 8.98
C ALA A 58 -9.96 -1.22 8.10
N ILE A 59 -9.98 -0.43 7.01
CA ILE A 59 -8.80 -0.18 6.17
C ILE A 59 -7.68 0.49 6.98
N ASP A 60 -8.00 1.54 7.75
CA ASP A 60 -7.01 2.27 8.56
C ASP A 60 -6.35 1.35 9.59
N LYS A 61 -7.14 0.54 10.30
CA LYS A 61 -6.65 -0.48 11.25
C LYS A 61 -5.77 -1.53 10.58
N TYR A 62 -6.18 -2.00 9.41
CA TYR A 62 -5.42 -2.99 8.66
C TYR A 62 -4.07 -2.42 8.18
N ILE A 63 -4.04 -1.18 7.70
CA ILE A 63 -2.79 -0.50 7.27
C ILE A 63 -1.83 -0.34 8.47
N GLU A 64 -2.34 0.02 9.64
CA GLU A 64 -1.52 0.12 10.84
C GLU A 64 -0.94 -1.24 11.24
N TYR A 65 -1.78 -2.28 11.29
CA TYR A 65 -1.34 -3.65 11.54
C TYR A 65 -0.27 -4.10 10.54
N TYR A 66 -0.54 -3.93 9.23
CA TYR A 66 0.36 -4.36 8.17
C TYR A 66 1.75 -3.72 8.30
N ASN A 67 1.80 -2.42 8.62
CA ASN A 67 3.06 -1.69 8.67
C ASN A 67 3.83 -1.91 9.98
N LYS A 68 3.13 -1.95 11.12
CA LYS A 68 3.77 -1.92 12.45
C LYS A 68 3.82 -3.27 13.17
N LYS A 69 3.00 -4.25 12.78
CA LYS A 69 2.80 -5.49 13.54
C LYS A 69 2.94 -6.76 12.71
N ARG A 70 2.71 -6.70 11.39
CA ARG A 70 2.79 -7.88 10.53
C ARG A 70 4.21 -8.39 10.39
N ILE A 71 4.49 -9.52 11.01
CA ILE A 71 5.77 -10.21 10.91
C ILE A 71 5.94 -10.86 9.54
N LYS A 72 7.12 -10.68 8.94
CA LYS A 72 7.47 -11.29 7.65
C LYS A 72 8.81 -11.99 7.76
N GLU A 73 8.83 -13.30 7.52
CA GLU A 73 10.05 -14.12 7.54
C GLU A 73 11.14 -13.53 6.63
N LYS A 74 10.76 -13.12 5.40
CA LYS A 74 11.67 -12.48 4.45
C LYS A 74 12.30 -11.15 4.91
N LEU A 75 11.76 -10.55 5.97
CA LEU A 75 12.29 -9.34 6.60
C LEU A 75 13.02 -9.68 7.91
N GLY A 76 13.49 -10.92 8.09
CA GLY A 76 14.14 -11.34 9.34
C GLY A 76 13.19 -11.33 10.54
N TRP A 77 11.93 -11.73 10.32
CA TRP A 77 10.88 -11.73 11.34
C TRP A 77 10.56 -10.34 11.91
N MET A 78 10.78 -9.27 11.14
CA MET A 78 10.39 -7.91 11.47
C MET A 78 9.11 -7.47 10.74
N SER A 79 8.43 -6.48 11.29
CA SER A 79 7.42 -5.71 10.56
C SER A 79 8.07 -4.80 9.50
N PRO A 80 7.30 -4.34 8.49
CA PRO A 80 7.84 -3.43 7.47
C PRO A 80 8.50 -2.17 8.04
N VAL A 81 7.94 -1.58 9.10
CA VAL A 81 8.51 -0.39 9.75
C VAL A 81 9.78 -0.75 10.52
N GLU A 82 9.78 -1.83 11.30
CA GLU A 82 10.98 -2.27 12.02
C GLU A 82 12.13 -2.58 11.07
N TYR A 83 11.87 -3.30 9.98
CA TYR A 83 12.86 -3.59 8.95
C TYR A 83 13.42 -2.30 8.32
N ARG A 84 12.58 -1.30 8.06
CA ARG A 84 13.05 -0.01 7.54
C ARG A 84 13.94 0.73 8.55
N LEU A 85 13.59 0.69 9.83
CA LEU A 85 14.37 1.33 10.89
C LEU A 85 15.72 0.61 11.10
N SER A 86 15.75 -0.72 11.02
CA SER A 86 17.00 -1.49 11.14
C SER A 86 17.99 -1.17 10.02
N LEU A 87 17.50 -0.88 8.80
CA LEU A 87 18.34 -0.48 7.67
C LEU A 87 18.92 0.94 7.80
N LEU A 88 18.27 1.82 8.57
CA LEU A 88 18.77 3.19 8.81
C LEU A 88 19.80 3.26 9.94
N ALA A 89 19.82 2.25 10.81
CA ALA A 89 20.77 2.13 11.91
C ALA A 89 22.08 1.41 11.52
N ALA A 90 22.14 0.85 10.31
CA ALA A 90 23.29 0.17 9.72
C ALA A 90 24.12 1.13 8.85
#